data_AF-A0A950XTK9-F1
#
_entry.id   AF-A0A950XTK9-F1
#
_cell.length_a   1.000
_cell.length_b   1.000
_cell.length_c   1.000
_cell.angle_alpha   90.00
_cell.angle_beta   90.00
_cell.angle_gamma   90.00
#
_symmetry.space_group_name_H-M   'P 1'
#
loop_
_entity.id
_entity.type
_entity.pdbx_description
1 polymer ?
#
loop_
_entity_poly.entity_id
_entity_poly.type
_entity_poly.pdbx_seq_one_letter_code
_entity_poly.pdbx_strand_id
1 'polypeptide(L)'
;MAHGRRQFVEVSANFPQACRYVLEILGGIYKNDTESRERKLSPEERLRFHQRHSKPMMENLHKWMEAQFAQHLVEPNSGLGKAITYFLRYWKGLTAFLREAGAPLG
;
A
#
# COMPACT_ATOMS: atom_id res chain seq x y z
N MET A 1 -1.27 4.65 4.72
CA MET A 1 -0.69 4.89 3.41
C MET A 1 0.24 6.08 3.44
N ALA A 2 -0.10 7.27 3.95
CA ALA A 2 0.87 8.38 3.94
C ALA A 2 2.14 8.06 4.75
N HIS A 3 1.99 7.54 5.98
CA HIS A 3 3.13 7.12 6.80
C HIS A 3 3.85 5.91 6.22
N GLY A 4 3.11 4.89 5.75
CA GLY A 4 3.70 3.74 5.06
C GLY A 4 4.51 4.11 3.82
N ARG A 5 4.00 5.02 2.98
CA ARG A 5 4.69 5.56 1.79
C ARG A 5 5.99 6.25 2.17
N ARG A 6 5.99 7.06 3.24
CA ARG A 6 7.18 7.79 3.72
C ARG A 6 8.34 6.85 4.03
N GLN A 7 8.06 5.70 4.65
CA GLN A 7 9.10 4.69 4.95
C GLN A 7 9.87 4.24 3.69
N PHE A 8 9.18 4.08 2.55
CA PHE A 8 9.82 3.70 1.28
C PHE A 8 10.51 4.87 0.58
N VAL A 9 10.00 6.09 0.72
CA VAL A 9 10.67 7.29 0.18
C VAL A 9 12.03 7.49 0.85
N GLU A 10 12.09 7.39 2.17
CA GLU A 10 13.31 7.59 2.97
C GLU A 10 14.45 6.63 2.58
N VAL A 11 14.13 5.43 2.13
CA VAL A 11 15.14 4.42 1.76
C VAL A 11 15.30 4.25 0.24
N SER A 12 14.59 5.04 -0.57
CA SER A 12 14.54 4.89 -2.02
C SER A 12 15.88 5.06 -2.73
N ALA A 13 16.78 5.89 -2.20
CA ALA A 13 18.13 6.06 -2.75
C ALA A 13 18.96 4.76 -2.70
N ASN A 14 18.78 3.97 -1.64
CA ASN A 14 19.50 2.71 -1.43
C ASN A 14 18.81 1.50 -2.05
N PHE A 15 17.49 1.56 -2.24
CA PHE A 15 16.67 0.46 -2.76
C PHE A 15 15.71 0.91 -3.87
N PRO A 16 16.21 1.51 -4.97
CA PRO A 16 15.38 2.26 -5.91
C PRO A 16 14.34 1.40 -6.64
N GLN A 17 14.67 0.16 -7.00
CA GLN A 17 13.76 -0.73 -7.74
C GLN A 17 12.60 -1.20 -6.85
N ALA A 18 12.92 -1.74 -5.66
CA ALA A 18 11.93 -2.18 -4.69
C ALA A 18 11.03 -1.03 -4.23
N CYS A 19 11.61 0.13 -3.91
CA CYS A 19 10.82 1.29 -3.50
C CYS A 19 9.94 1.82 -4.62
N ARG A 20 10.43 1.87 -5.87
CA ARG A 20 9.62 2.26 -7.02
C ARG A 20 8.38 1.38 -7.16
N TYR A 21 8.55 0.06 -7.12
CA TYR A 21 7.43 -0.89 -7.20
C TYR A 21 6.34 -0.60 -6.16
N VAL A 22 6.73 -0.42 -4.89
CA VAL A 22 5.78 -0.09 -3.82
C VAL A 22 5.13 1.27 -4.06
N LEU A 23 5.91 2.29 -4.40
CA LEU A 23 5.42 3.66 -4.60
C LEU A 23 4.47 3.79 -5.79
N GLU A 24 4.69 3.03 -6.87
CA GLU A 24 3.80 2.99 -8.04
C GLU A 24 2.45 2.37 -7.69
N ILE A 25 2.45 1.27 -6.94
CA ILE A 25 1.20 0.66 -6.45
C ILE A 25 0.43 1.63 -5.58
N LEU A 26 1.08 2.24 -4.58
CA LEU A 26 0.45 3.22 -3.70
C LEU A 26 -0.06 4.44 -4.49
N GLY A 27 0.69 4.89 -5.50
CA GLY A 27 0.25 5.95 -6.41
C GLY A 27 -1.04 5.61 -7.14
N GLY A 28 -1.19 4.36 -7.60
CA GLY A 28 -2.44 3.86 -8.19
C GLY A 28 -3.60 3.85 -7.19
N ILE A 29 -3.38 3.53 -5.92
CA ILE A 29 -4.42 3.61 -4.88
C ILE A 29 -4.89 5.05 -4.67
N TYR A 30 -3.95 6.00 -4.58
CA TYR A 30 -4.29 7.42 -4.46
C TYR A 30 -5.07 7.92 -5.69
N LYS A 31 -4.68 7.50 -6.90
CA LYS A 31 -5.42 7.83 -8.13
C LYS A 31 -6.86 7.33 -8.09
N ASN A 32 -7.07 6.08 -7.68
CA ASN A 32 -8.41 5.50 -7.53
C ASN A 32 -9.25 6.27 -6.50
N ASP A 33 -8.64 6.69 -5.38
CA ASP A 33 -9.34 7.45 -4.35
C ASP A 33 -9.72 8.85 -4.85
N THR A 34 -8.83 9.52 -5.59
CA THR A 34 -9.15 10.77 -6.28
C THR A 34 -10.31 10.60 -7.25
N GLU A 35 -10.29 9.57 -8.11
CA GLU A 35 -11.38 9.28 -9.05
C GLU A 35 -12.71 9.07 -8.32
N SER A 36 -12.70 8.33 -7.20
CA SER A 36 -13.91 8.10 -6.40
C SER A 36 -14.53 9.40 -5.88
N ARG A 37 -13.68 10.36 -5.51
CA ARG A 37 -14.10 11.69 -5.01
C ARG A 37 -14.61 12.57 -6.13
N GLU A 38 -13.92 12.60 -7.26
CA GLU A 38 -14.34 13.36 -8.46
C GLU A 38 -15.70 12.89 -8.98
N ARG A 39 -15.94 11.57 -8.94
CA ARG A 39 -17.23 10.95 -9.27
C ARG A 39 -18.29 11.10 -8.18
N LYS A 40 -17.95 11.69 -7.04
CA LYS A 40 -18.83 11.90 -5.87
C LYS A 40 -19.50 10.61 -5.38
N LEU A 41 -18.75 9.50 -5.40
CA LEU A 41 -19.26 8.21 -4.93
C LEU A 41 -19.64 8.28 -3.44
N SER A 42 -20.74 7.61 -3.07
CA SER A 42 -21.08 7.40 -1.65
C SER A 42 -19.97 6.61 -0.93
N PRO A 43 -19.93 6.62 0.41
CA PRO A 43 -18.99 5.79 1.17
C PRO A 43 -19.00 4.31 0.77
N GLU A 44 -20.18 3.75 0.49
CA GLU A 44 -20.39 2.35 0.08
C GLU A 44 -19.99 2.13 -1.38
N GLU A 45 -20.28 3.07 -2.26
CA GLU A 45 -19.84 3.01 -3.66
C GLU A 45 -18.33 3.11 -3.78
N ARG A 46 -17.70 4.00 -3.01
CA ARG A 46 -16.25 4.13 -2.90
C ARG A 46 -15.63 2.84 -2.37
N LEU A 47 -16.23 2.22 -1.35
CA LEU A 47 -15.77 0.92 -0.84
C LEU A 47 -15.80 -0.15 -1.95
N ARG A 48 -16.92 -0.30 -2.66
CA ARG A 48 -17.05 -1.26 -3.79
C ARG A 48 -16.06 -0.95 -4.91
N PHE A 49 -15.86 0.33 -5.22
CA PHE A 49 -14.90 0.78 -6.21
C PHE A 49 -13.47 0.35 -5.82
N HIS A 50 -13.03 0.63 -4.60
CA HIS A 50 -11.72 0.20 -4.14
C HIS A 50 -11.58 -1.32 -4.02
N GLN A 51 -12.64 -2.04 -3.64
CA GLN A 51 -12.63 -3.50 -3.66
C GLN A 51 -12.41 -4.05 -5.07
N ARG A 52 -12.93 -3.38 -6.10
CA ARG A 52 -12.75 -3.80 -7.50
C ARG A 52 -11.39 -3.40 -8.07
N HIS A 53 -10.94 -2.17 -7.80
CA HIS A 53 -9.80 -1.57 -8.51
C HIS A 53 -8.52 -1.49 -7.68
N SER A 54 -8.62 -1.43 -6.35
CA SER A 54 -7.47 -1.26 -5.44
C SER A 54 -7.11 -2.55 -4.70
N LYS A 55 -8.09 -3.40 -4.36
CA LYS A 55 -7.85 -4.64 -3.61
C LYS A 55 -6.85 -5.58 -4.30
N PRO A 56 -6.95 -5.88 -5.61
CA PRO A 56 -5.99 -6.77 -6.25
C PRO A 56 -4.55 -6.24 -6.19
N MET A 57 -4.38 -4.92 -6.31
CA MET A 57 -3.07 -4.26 -6.21
C MET A 57 -2.49 -4.39 -4.80
N MET A 58 -3.31 -4.15 -3.77
CA MET A 58 -2.89 -4.32 -2.37
C MET A 58 -2.59 -5.79 -2.05
N GLU A 59 -3.40 -6.74 -2.52
CA GLU A 59 -3.13 -8.17 -2.28
C GLU A 59 -1.81 -8.63 -2.94
N ASN A 60 -1.53 -8.16 -4.16
CA ASN A 60 -0.26 -8.44 -4.83
C ASN A 60 0.92 -7.80 -4.10
N LEU A 61 0.75 -6.58 -3.59
CA LEU A 61 1.76 -5.90 -2.79
C LEU A 61 2.05 -6.65 -1.49
N HIS A 62 1.02 -7.15 -0.79
CA HIS A 62 1.19 -7.94 0.43
C HIS A 62 2.02 -9.19 0.18
N LYS A 63 1.63 -9.99 -0.83
CA LYS A 63 2.33 -11.21 -1.21
C LYS A 63 3.78 -10.93 -1.59
N TRP A 64 4.02 -9.86 -2.35
CA TRP A 64 5.36 -9.46 -2.73
C TRP A 64 6.23 -9.11 -1.50
N MET A 65 5.67 -8.38 -0.53
CA MET A 65 6.34 -8.01 0.72
C MET A 65 6.66 -9.25 1.57
N GLU A 66 5.72 -10.17 1.73
CA GLU A 66 5.93 -11.43 2.46
C GLU A 66 7.01 -12.29 1.78
N ALA A 67 7.00 -12.34 0.45
CA ALA A 67 8.00 -13.07 -0.33
C ALA A 67 9.42 -12.51 -0.15
N GLN A 68 9.58 -11.20 0.08
CA GLN A 68 10.92 -10.61 0.31
C GLN A 68 11.64 -11.27 1.51
N PHE A 69 10.89 -11.62 2.55
CA PHE A 69 11.43 -12.30 3.73
C PHE A 69 11.44 -13.81 3.58
N ALA A 70 10.36 -14.40 3.07
CA ALA A 70 10.25 -15.86 2.92
C ALA A 70 11.32 -16.44 1.99
N GLN A 71 11.80 -15.65 1.01
CA GLN A 71 12.84 -16.04 0.07
C GLN A 71 14.22 -15.46 0.41
N HIS A 72 14.39 -14.85 1.60
CA HIS A 72 15.64 -14.22 2.05
C HIS A 72 16.21 -13.18 1.07
N LEU A 73 15.36 -12.46 0.33
CA LEU A 73 15.76 -11.43 -0.64
C LEU A 73 16.09 -10.10 0.03
N VAL A 74 15.52 -9.85 1.22
CA VAL A 74 15.73 -8.63 1.98
C VAL A 74 16.09 -8.97 3.41
N GLU A 75 17.21 -8.41 3.88
CA GLU A 75 17.61 -8.55 5.27
C GLU A 75 16.66 -7.75 6.17
N PRO A 76 16.03 -8.35 7.21
CA PRO A 76 15.01 -7.68 8.03
C PRO A 76 15.49 -6.38 8.69
N ASN A 77 16.77 -6.31 9.04
CA ASN A 77 17.37 -5.15 9.72
C ASN A 77 17.84 -4.04 8.76
N SER A 78 17.80 -4.28 7.44
CA SER A 78 18.09 -3.27 6.43
C SER A 78 17.04 -2.15 6.43
N GLY A 79 17.34 -1.02 5.78
CA GLY A 79 16.37 0.07 5.61
C GLY A 79 15.08 -0.39 4.93
N LEU A 80 15.20 -1.18 3.85
CA LEU A 80 14.04 -1.76 3.17
C LEU A 80 13.30 -2.78 4.05
N GLY A 81 14.03 -3.65 4.76
CA GLY A 81 13.44 -4.64 5.66
C GLY A 81 12.61 -3.99 6.78
N LYS A 82 13.10 -2.90 7.37
CA LYS A 82 12.35 -2.10 8.35
C LYS A 82 11.11 -1.46 7.73
N ALA A 83 11.20 -0.89 6.53
CA ALA A 83 10.06 -0.30 5.83
C ALA A 83 8.97 -1.34 5.51
N ILE A 84 9.35 -2.52 5.01
CA ILE A 84 8.42 -3.63 4.74
C ILE A 84 7.78 -4.12 6.04
N THR A 85 8.58 -4.33 7.09
CA THR A 85 8.10 -4.78 8.40
C THR A 85 7.08 -3.81 8.98
N TYR A 86 7.36 -2.51 8.91
CA TYR A 86 6.40 -1.47 9.31
C TYR A 86 5.09 -1.59 8.52
N PHE A 87 5.18 -1.69 7.20
CA PHE A 87 4.00 -1.75 6.34
C PHE A 87 3.13 -3.00 6.62
N LEU A 88 3.75 -4.17 6.78
CA LEU A 88 3.06 -5.40 7.14
C LEU A 88 2.45 -5.33 8.55
N ARG A 89 3.17 -4.76 9.53
CA ARG A 89 2.66 -4.58 10.90
C ARG A 89 1.37 -3.77 10.94
N TYR A 90 1.27 -2.71 10.14
CA TYR A 90 0.10 -1.84 10.08
C TYR A 90 -0.90 -2.20 8.97
N TRP A 91 -0.74 -3.36 8.33
CA TRP A 91 -1.50 -3.75 7.14
C TRP A 91 -3.01 -3.56 7.27
N LYS A 92 -3.60 -4.01 8.39
CA LYS A 92 -5.04 -3.87 8.65
C LYS A 92 -5.46 -2.40 8.61
N GLY A 93 -4.80 -1.52 9.35
CA GLY A 93 -5.13 -0.09 9.33
C GLY A 93 -4.92 0.55 7.95
N LEU A 94 -3.81 0.21 7.29
CA LEU A 94 -3.46 0.73 5.96
C LEU A 94 -4.44 0.28 4.86
N THR A 95 -5.23 -0.77 5.09
CA THR A 95 -6.20 -1.35 4.15
C THR A 95 -7.65 -1.26 4.62
N ALA A 96 -7.95 -0.45 5.66
CA ALA A 96 -9.31 -0.34 6.20
C ALA A 96 -10.34 0.12 5.15
N PHE A 97 -9.94 0.99 4.21
CA PHE A 97 -10.74 1.44 3.07
C PHE A 97 -11.23 0.32 2.12
N LEU A 98 -10.71 -0.90 2.26
CA LEU A 98 -11.18 -2.09 1.52
C LEU A 98 -12.26 -2.90 2.26
N ARG A 99 -12.55 -2.57 3.52
CA ARG A 99 -13.46 -3.32 4.40
C ARG A 99 -14.52 -2.45 5.05
N GLU A 100 -14.23 -1.18 5.28
CA GLU A 100 -15.08 -0.25 6.02
C GLU A 100 -15.47 0.94 5.14
N ALA A 101 -16.76 1.17 4.98
CA ALA A 101 -17.27 2.32 4.24
C ALA A 101 -16.86 3.62 4.94
N GLY A 102 -16.41 4.61 4.18
CA GLY A 102 -15.97 5.90 4.72
C GLY A 102 -14.59 5.88 5.39
N ALA A 103 -13.93 4.72 5.52
CA ALA A 103 -12.58 4.68 6.07
C ALA A 103 -11.59 5.45 5.17
N PRO A 104 -10.72 6.29 5.77
CA PRO A 104 -9.74 7.05 5.00
C PRO A 104 -8.68 6.14 4.39
N LEU A 105 -7.99 6.64 3.36
CA LEU A 105 -6.68 6.12 3.02
C LEU A 105 -5.75 6.44 4.21
N GLY A 106 -5.27 5.40 4.90
CA GLY A 106 -4.50 5.58 6.14
C GLY A 106 -3.15 6.25 5.93
#